data_AF-A0A7J9H9C4-F1
#
_entry.id   AF-A0A7J9H9C4-F1
#
_cell.length_a   1.000
_cell.length_b   1.000
_cell.length_c   1.000
_cell.angle_alpha   90.00
_cell.angle_beta   90.00
_cell.angle_gamma   90.00
#
_symmetry.space_group_name_H-M   'P 1'
#
loop_
_entity.id
_entity.type
_entity.pdbx_description
1 polymer ?
#
loop_
_entity_poly.entity_id
_entity_poly.type
_entity_poly.pdbx_seq_one_letter_code
_entity_poly.pdbx_strand_id
1 'polypeptide(L)'
;MVAAPLVAFVTTHILYLNFYKLDYGLNMKVCMAMGVAQLLIWGIWAGITSHPSRWKVWLFVVWGSLVVFLEILDFPPYKGFVDAHALWHAVSIPLTYFCWSFVQDDAEFRTSTLLKKI
;
A
#
# COMPACT_ATOMS: atom_id res chain seq x y z
N MET A 1 14.07 0.19 15.79
CA MET A 1 15.03 -0.23 14.73
C MET A 1 14.37 -1.20 13.74
N VAL A 2 13.17 -0.90 13.23
CA VAL A 2 12.43 -1.79 12.31
C VAL A 2 12.75 -1.51 10.83
N ALA A 3 13.17 -0.28 10.50
CA ALA A 3 13.42 0.13 9.12
C ALA A 3 14.64 -0.55 8.48
N ALA A 4 15.75 -0.70 9.21
CA ALA A 4 16.99 -1.28 8.70
C ALA A 4 16.82 -2.69 8.10
N PRO A 5 16.20 -3.67 8.79
CA PRO A 5 16.01 -4.99 8.20
C PRO A 5 15.06 -5.00 6.99
N LEU A 6 14.03 -4.14 6.98
CA LEU A 6 13.13 -4.01 5.82
C LEU A 6 13.87 -3.46 4.59
N VAL A 7 14.69 -2.42 4.77
CA VAL A 7 15.51 -1.85 3.70
C VAL A 7 16.51 -2.88 3.17
N ALA A 8 17.17 -3.62 4.07
CA ALA A 8 18.11 -4.68 3.68
C ALA A 8 17.42 -5.79 2.87
N PHE A 9 16.23 -6.23 3.31
CA PHE A 9 15.44 -7.23 2.60
C PHE A 9 15.05 -6.76 1.19
N VAL A 10 14.43 -5.57 1.08
CA VAL A 10 13.98 -5.01 -0.21
C VAL A 10 15.17 -4.82 -1.15
N THR A 11 16.28 -4.28 -0.65
CA THR A 11 17.50 -4.09 -1.45
C THR A 11 18.03 -5.43 -1.98
N THR A 12 18.16 -6.43 -1.11
CA THR A 12 18.66 -7.76 -1.50
C THR A 12 17.75 -8.42 -2.52
N HIS A 13 16.43 -8.31 -2.35
CA HIS A 13 15.45 -8.84 -3.30
C HIS A 13 15.56 -8.20 -4.68
N ILE A 14 15.66 -6.86 -4.75
CA ILE A 14 15.86 -6.12 -6.01
C ILE A 14 17.18 -6.53 -6.67
N LEU A 15 18.28 -6.60 -5.91
CA LEU A 15 19.58 -6.99 -6.43
C LEU A 15 19.56 -8.44 -6.97
N TYR A 16 18.92 -9.37 -6.27
CA TYR A 16 18.76 -10.75 -6.73
C TYR A 16 18.02 -10.82 -8.08
N LEU A 17 16.91 -10.10 -8.22
CA LEU A 17 16.11 -10.10 -9.45
C LEU A 17 16.86 -9.47 -10.63
N ASN A 18 17.66 -8.43 -10.39
CA ASN A 18 18.38 -7.72 -11.44
C ASN A 18 19.69 -8.41 -11.86
N PHE A 19 20.47 -8.92 -10.90
CA PHE A 19 21.84 -9.38 -11.15
C PHE A 19 22.01 -10.90 -11.18
N TYR A 20 21.05 -11.66 -10.63
CA TYR A 20 21.18 -13.12 -10.54
C TYR A 20 20.13 -13.85 -11.37
N LYS A 21 18.84 -13.64 -11.08
CA LYS A 21 17.74 -14.29 -11.80
C LYS A 21 16.49 -13.42 -11.76
N LEU A 22 16.06 -12.95 -12.94
CA LEU A 22 14.78 -12.26 -13.10
C LEU A 22 13.62 -13.26 -12.96
N ASP A 23 13.25 -13.55 -11.72
CA ASP A 23 12.18 -14.50 -11.36
C ASP A 23 10.88 -13.73 -11.08
N TYR A 24 10.04 -13.61 -12.10
CA TYR A 24 8.76 -12.92 -12.01
C TYR A 24 7.83 -13.53 -10.95
N GLY A 25 7.82 -14.87 -10.83
CA GLY A 25 6.98 -15.57 -9.86
C GLY A 25 7.40 -15.29 -8.42
N LEU A 26 8.71 -15.19 -8.16
CA LEU A 26 9.23 -14.74 -6.86
C LEU A 26 8.85 -13.29 -6.58
N ASN A 27 9.03 -12.39 -7.54
CA ASN A 27 8.67 -10.97 -7.42
C ASN A 27 7.18 -10.82 -7.04
N MET A 28 6.30 -11.50 -7.77
CA MET A 28 4.86 -11.48 -7.51
C MET A 28 4.52 -11.92 -6.07
N LYS A 29 5.13 -13.01 -5.60
CA LYS A 29 4.92 -13.51 -4.22
C LYS A 29 5.37 -12.51 -3.15
N VAL A 30 6.54 -11.89 -3.34
CA VAL A 30 7.09 -10.91 -2.38
C VAL A 30 6.24 -9.65 -2.36
N CYS A 31 5.92 -9.08 -3.53
CA CYS A 31 5.04 -7.91 -3.65
C CYS A 31 3.67 -8.17 -3.03
N MET A 32 3.05 -9.32 -3.32
CA MET A 32 1.79 -9.74 -2.73
C MET A 32 1.86 -9.82 -1.19
N ALA A 33 2.88 -10.51 -0.66
CA ALA A 33 3.06 -10.64 0.78
C ALA A 33 3.23 -9.28 1.48
N MET A 34 4.00 -8.37 0.88
CA MET A 34 4.18 -7.00 1.39
C MET A 34 2.88 -6.19 1.32
N GLY A 35 2.12 -6.29 0.23
CA GLY A 35 0.83 -5.62 0.07
C GLY A 35 -0.19 -6.07 1.12
N VAL A 36 -0.35 -7.39 1.31
CA VAL A 36 -1.24 -7.95 2.35
C VAL A 36 -0.80 -7.52 3.75
N ALA A 37 0.51 -7.61 4.05
CA ALA A 37 1.03 -7.16 5.34
C ALA A 37 0.73 -5.68 5.59
N GLN A 38 0.90 -4.82 4.57
CA GLN A 38 0.59 -3.40 4.68
C GLN A 38 -0.89 -3.15 4.96
N LEU A 39 -1.81 -3.84 4.27
CA LEU A 39 -3.25 -3.72 4.51
C LEU A 39 -3.64 -4.15 5.93
N LEU A 40 -3.07 -5.25 6.42
CA LEU A 40 -3.32 -5.73 7.78
C LEU A 40 -2.82 -4.75 8.83
N ILE A 41 -1.59 -4.23 8.68
CA ILE A 41 -1.01 -3.27 9.63
C ILE A 41 -1.88 -2.00 9.71
N TRP A 42 -2.28 -1.44 8.57
CA TRP A 42 -3.12 -0.24 8.53
C TRP A 42 -4.55 -0.51 9.02
N GLY A 43 -5.13 -1.67 8.69
CA GLY A 43 -6.46 -2.06 9.17
C GLY A 43 -6.50 -2.23 10.68
N ILE A 44 -5.50 -2.92 11.25
CA ILE A 44 -5.34 -3.07 12.70
C ILE A 44 -5.16 -1.70 13.36
N TRP A 45 -4.29 -0.85 12.81
CA TRP A 45 -4.08 0.50 13.33
C TRP A 45 -5.37 1.33 13.33
N ALA A 46 -6.12 1.33 12.23
CA ALA A 46 -7.38 2.07 12.09
C ALA A 46 -8.50 1.53 13.01
N GLY A 47 -8.47 0.23 13.30
CA GLY A 47 -9.41 -0.41 14.23
C GLY A 47 -9.15 -0.09 15.70
N ILE A 48 -7.87 -0.02 16.09
CA ILE A 48 -7.47 0.20 17.50
C ILE A 48 -7.43 1.69 17.84
N THR A 49 -7.09 2.55 16.88
CA THR A 49 -6.86 3.98 17.11
C THR A 49 -8.14 4.81 16.96
N SER A 50 -8.31 5.83 17.83
CA SER A 50 -9.39 6.83 17.77
C SER A 50 -8.99 8.11 17.02
N HIS A 51 -8.06 8.00 16.06
CA HIS A 51 -7.57 9.15 15.29
C HIS A 51 -8.71 9.75 14.45
N PRO A 52 -8.91 11.08 14.45
CA PRO A 52 -10.01 11.75 13.74
C PRO A 52 -10.09 11.35 12.25
N SER A 53 -8.93 11.21 11.60
CA SER A 53 -8.82 10.90 10.17
C SER A 53 -8.68 9.41 9.84
N ARG A 54 -8.97 8.50 10.79
CA ARG A 54 -8.86 7.04 10.56
C ARG A 54 -9.76 6.52 9.43
N TRP A 55 -10.83 7.24 9.10
CA TRP A 55 -11.71 6.90 7.97
C TRP A 55 -10.97 6.94 6.62
N LYS A 56 -9.98 7.84 6.47
CA LYS A 56 -9.11 7.89 5.28
C LYS A 56 -8.24 6.64 5.16
N VAL A 57 -7.79 6.10 6.30
CA VAL A 57 -7.08 4.82 6.35
C VAL A 57 -7.99 3.64 6.03
N TRP A 58 -9.25 3.65 6.48
CA TRP A 58 -10.21 2.63 6.06
C TRP A 58 -10.46 2.64 4.54
N LEU A 59 -10.55 3.83 3.92
CA LEU A 59 -10.60 3.93 2.46
C LEU A 59 -9.34 3.37 1.81
N PHE A 60 -8.16 3.67 2.37
CA PHE A 60 -6.89 3.09 1.92
C PHE A 60 -6.90 1.56 1.97
N VAL A 61 -7.41 0.96 3.06
CA VAL A 61 -7.50 -0.49 3.23
C VAL A 61 -8.47 -1.12 2.23
N VAL A 62 -9.65 -0.51 2.02
CA VAL A 62 -10.65 -1.03 1.07
C VAL A 62 -10.13 -0.94 -0.36
N TRP A 63 -9.63 0.23 -0.79
CA TRP A 63 -9.10 0.40 -2.14
C TRP A 63 -7.85 -0.42 -2.37
N GLY A 64 -6.93 -0.48 -1.40
CA GLY A 64 -5.73 -1.30 -1.52
C GLY A 64 -6.06 -2.80 -1.59
N SER A 65 -7.13 -3.26 -0.93
CA SER A 65 -7.61 -4.65 -1.10
C SER A 65 -8.12 -4.90 -2.52
N LEU A 66 -8.80 -3.92 -3.13
CA LEU A 66 -9.24 -4.00 -4.54
C LEU A 66 -8.04 -4.03 -5.50
N VAL A 67 -7.00 -3.24 -5.24
CA VAL A 67 -5.74 -3.26 -6.01
C VAL A 67 -5.09 -4.65 -5.95
N VAL A 68 -4.93 -5.21 -4.76
CA VAL A 68 -4.38 -6.57 -4.56
C VAL A 68 -5.25 -7.62 -5.24
N PHE A 69 -6.57 -7.48 -5.20
CA PHE A 69 -7.50 -8.38 -5.87
C PHE A 69 -7.36 -8.34 -7.40
N LEU A 70 -7.25 -7.14 -7.99
CA LEU A 70 -7.04 -6.98 -9.44
C LEU A 70 -5.70 -7.57 -9.89
N GLU A 71 -4.65 -7.44 -9.08
CA GLU A 71 -3.34 -8.05 -9.35
C GLU A 71 -3.42 -9.59 -9.40
N ILE A 72 -4.25 -10.21 -8.55
CA ILE A 72 -4.45 -11.67 -8.54
C ILE A 72 -5.25 -12.13 -9.75
N LEU A 73 -6.26 -11.36 -10.14
CA LEU A 73 -7.14 -11.75 -11.24
C LEU A 73 -6.39 -11.80 -12.58
N ASP A 74 -5.44 -10.88 -12.80
CA ASP A 74 -4.54 -10.83 -13.96
C ASP A 74 -5.21 -11.19 -15.31
N PHE A 75 -6.44 -10.68 -15.50
CA PHE A 75 -7.24 -11.05 -16.67
C PHE A 75 -6.78 -10.29 -17.92
N PRO A 76 -6.81 -10.94 -19.10
CA PRO A 76 -6.38 -10.31 -20.35
C PRO A 76 -7.36 -9.22 -20.81
N PRO A 77 -6.96 -8.31 -21.71
CA PRO A 77 -7.79 -7.19 -22.12
C PRO A 77 -9.20 -7.60 -22.57
N TYR A 78 -10.22 -7.07 -21.91
CA TYR A 78 -11.60 -7.24 -22.32
C TYR A 78 -11.83 -6.51 -23.66
N LYS A 79 -12.10 -7.29 -24.71
CA LYS A 79 -12.29 -6.81 -26.09
C LYS A 79 -11.12 -5.96 -26.62
N GLY A 80 -9.91 -6.14 -26.06
CA GLY A 80 -8.73 -5.38 -26.45
C GLY A 80 -8.63 -3.96 -25.88
N PHE A 81 -9.52 -3.56 -24.95
CA PHE A 81 -9.54 -2.19 -24.41
C PHE A 81 -8.98 -2.07 -23.00
N VAL A 82 -9.47 -2.89 -22.05
CA VAL A 82 -9.15 -2.74 -20.61
C VAL A 82 -8.80 -4.11 -20.04
N ASP A 83 -7.62 -4.23 -19.46
CA ASP A 83 -7.15 -5.40 -18.73
C ASP A 83 -7.15 -5.15 -17.21
N ALA A 84 -6.75 -6.18 -16.45
CA ALA A 84 -6.60 -6.06 -15.00
C ALA A 84 -5.61 -4.96 -14.61
N HIS A 85 -4.54 -4.78 -15.39
CA HIS A 85 -3.48 -3.82 -15.10
C HIS A 85 -3.94 -2.36 -15.30
N ALA A 86 -4.73 -2.08 -16.31
CA ALA A 86 -5.36 -0.78 -16.54
C ALA A 86 -6.31 -0.42 -15.39
N LEU A 87 -7.12 -1.38 -14.92
CA LEU A 87 -7.98 -1.17 -13.74
C LEU A 87 -7.15 -0.98 -12.47
N TRP A 88 -6.07 -1.74 -12.31
CA TRP A 88 -5.15 -1.60 -11.19
C TRP A 88 -4.57 -0.18 -11.10
N HIS A 89 -4.16 0.39 -12.24
CA HIS A 89 -3.71 1.78 -12.31
C HIS A 89 -4.83 2.76 -11.95
N ALA A 90 -6.02 2.57 -12.50
CA ALA A 90 -7.17 3.46 -12.24
C ALA A 90 -7.57 3.49 -10.75
N VAL A 91 -7.56 2.34 -10.09
CA VAL A 91 -7.87 2.23 -8.64
C VAL A 91 -6.74 2.81 -7.79
N SER A 92 -5.49 2.73 -8.25
CA SER A 92 -4.32 3.23 -7.51
C SER A 92 -4.20 4.75 -7.47
N ILE A 93 -4.73 5.49 -8.45
CA ILE A 93 -4.62 6.97 -8.51
C ILE A 93 -5.32 7.65 -7.32
N PRO A 94 -6.62 7.38 -7.02
CA PRO A 94 -7.27 7.98 -5.85
C PRO A 94 -6.62 7.57 -4.52
N LEU A 95 -6.02 6.37 -4.48
CA LEU A 95 -5.37 5.85 -3.28
C LEU A 95 -4.21 6.75 -2.82
N THR A 96 -3.41 7.26 -3.76
CA THR A 96 -2.31 8.20 -3.47
C THR A 96 -2.83 9.48 -2.84
N TYR A 97 -3.94 10.02 -3.35
CA TYR A 97 -4.56 11.22 -2.79
C TYR A 97 -5.03 11.01 -1.35
N PHE A 98 -5.74 9.91 -1.07
CA PHE A 98 -6.20 9.60 0.29
C PHE A 98 -5.03 9.39 1.27
N CYS A 99 -3.98 8.72 0.81
CA CYS A 99 -2.77 8.52 1.61
C CYS A 99 -2.13 9.86 1.99
N TRP A 100 -1.89 10.74 1.02
CA TRP A 100 -1.30 12.05 1.27
C TRP A 100 -2.18 12.92 2.18
N SER A 101 -3.50 12.91 1.93
CA SER A 101 -4.46 13.63 2.75
C SER A 101 -4.51 13.12 4.20
N PHE A 102 -4.32 11.81 4.43
CA PHE A 102 -4.18 11.27 5.78
C PHE A 102 -2.86 11.69 6.44
N VAL A 103 -1.75 11.64 5.73
CA VAL A 103 -0.43 12.06 6.24
C VAL A 103 -0.44 13.51 6.68
N GLN A 104 -1.07 14.38 5.88
CA GLN A 104 -1.25 15.79 6.25
C GLN A 104 -2.03 15.94 7.56
N ASP A 105 -3.20 15.30 7.65
CA ASP A 105 -4.03 15.36 8.86
C ASP A 105 -3.32 14.82 10.10
N ASP A 106 -2.58 13.71 9.97
CA ASP A 106 -1.81 13.13 11.08
C ASP A 106 -0.69 14.09 11.52
N ALA A 107 0.02 14.73 10.58
CA ALA A 107 1.02 15.73 10.90
C ALA A 107 0.42 16.94 11.65
N GLU A 108 -0.74 17.44 11.22
CA GLU A 108 -1.46 18.52 11.90
C GLU A 108 -1.93 18.11 13.31
N PHE A 109 -2.54 16.93 13.43
CA PHE A 109 -3.02 16.37 14.70
C PHE A 109 -1.87 16.16 15.72
N ARG A 110 -0.75 15.61 15.27
CA ARG A 110 0.43 15.39 16.12
C ARG A 110 1.04 16.71 16.55
N THR A 111 1.12 17.68 15.65
CA THR A 111 1.66 19.01 15.96
C THR A 111 0.78 19.78 16.95
N SER A 112 -0.54 19.78 16.78
CA SER A 112 -1.47 20.45 17.70
C SER A 112 -1.43 19.84 19.10
N THR A 113 -1.37 18.51 19.18
CA THR A 113 -1.23 17.76 20.43
C THR A 113 0.08 18.12 21.16
N LEU A 114 1.21 18.16 20.46
CA LEU A 114 2.51 18.51 21.05
C LEU A 114 2.57 19.96 21.52
N LEU A 115 1.98 20.88 20.76
CA LEU A 115 1.93 22.30 21.11
C LEU A 115 0.88 22.62 22.19
N LYS A 116 0.15 21.61 22.71
CA LYS A 116 -0.98 21.78 23.64
C LYS A 116 -1.98 22.82 23.14
N LYS A 117 -2.17 22.91 21.82
CA LYS A 117 -3.19 23.77 21.19
C LYS A 117 -4.58 23.13 21.27
N ILE A 118 -4.80 22.28 22.28
CA ILE A 118 -6.05 21.59 22.59
C ILE A 118 -6.64 22.25 23.83
#